data_AF-A0A924G9X5-F1
#
_entry.id   AF-A0A924G9X5-F1
#
_cell.length_a   1.000
_cell.length_b   1.000
_cell.length_c   1.000
_cell.angle_alpha   90.00
_cell.angle_beta   90.00
_cell.angle_gamma   90.00
#
_symmetry.space_group_name_H-M   'P 1'
#
loop_
_entity.id
_entity.type
_entity.pdbx_description
1 polymer ?
#
loop_
_entity_poly.entity_id
_entity_poly.type
_entity_poly.pdbx_seq_one_letter_code
_entity_poly.pdbx_strand_id
1 'polypeptide(L)'
;MTSSTEQRVLTPTLGRVARRALFWIAVAVFALLVAIIAFATAGSSAEGPPLDPTSAAPAGSAAVAEVLRQQGVDVIAASTLDQARDATGTGSDTTLLLYDPDGYLDDGQLREAVALAGTVVVVDARFAQLQALAPTVAQAGSVDENLDADCDLSAAQRAQTVSGAGYGYRVIDDSSSATTCFGSGNNVFSLVQLEQGSTTLTILGLTDALTNEHVIDNGNAALVLNLLGENDTLVWYLPTLADLPKTGPATLGELTPTWVSPVLLLLVLTVIAAAVWQGRRLGPLVVENLPVTVRSSETMLGRARLYERSSSRLRALDALRIGTIQRLATLCGQPRTATVEEVTSAVAAITGAQVGDIRTLLIDAIPATDADLVSLSDALLVLERDVAAAVRP
;
A
#
# COMPACT_ATOMS: atom_id res chain seq x y z
N MET A 1 9.04 31.72 58.53
CA MET A 1 8.91 31.90 57.07
C MET A 1 9.03 30.53 56.42
N THR A 2 7.89 29.92 56.10
CA THR A 2 7.80 28.62 55.43
C THR A 2 7.92 28.83 53.93
N SER A 3 9.12 28.63 53.38
CA SER A 3 9.31 28.55 51.93
C SER A 3 8.84 27.18 51.46
N SER A 4 7.68 27.17 50.81
CA SER A 4 7.19 26.10 49.96
C SER A 4 8.15 25.93 48.78
N THR A 5 8.95 24.86 48.76
CA THR A 5 9.81 24.54 47.61
C THR A 5 9.05 23.61 46.68
N GLU A 6 8.72 24.16 45.51
CA GLU A 6 7.97 23.56 44.42
C GLU A 6 8.58 22.22 43.95
N GLN A 7 7.83 21.12 44.10
CA GLN A 7 8.19 19.80 43.59
C GLN A 7 8.21 19.82 42.05
N ARG A 8 9.39 19.75 41.44
CA ARG A 8 9.52 19.65 39.99
C ARG A 8 9.41 18.18 39.53
N VAL A 9 8.20 17.80 39.12
CA VAL A 9 7.91 16.49 38.53
C VAL A 9 8.44 16.44 37.09
N LEU A 10 9.39 15.55 36.80
CA LEU A 10 9.87 15.25 35.44
C LEU A 10 8.95 14.23 34.75
N THR A 11 7.68 14.58 34.55
CA THR A 11 6.83 13.83 33.61
C THR A 11 7.12 14.35 32.20
N PRO A 12 7.34 13.50 31.17
CA PRO A 12 7.48 13.98 29.81
C PRO A 12 6.24 14.82 29.44
N THR A 13 6.48 16.08 29.09
CA THR A 13 5.43 17.04 28.75
C THR A 13 4.62 16.52 27.55
N LEU A 14 3.29 16.60 27.64
CA LEU A 14 2.33 16.22 26.59
C LEU A 14 2.73 16.70 25.18
N GLY A 15 3.39 17.85 25.06
CA GLY A 15 3.88 18.38 23.78
C GLY A 15 4.92 17.53 23.04
N ARG A 16 5.75 16.72 23.72
CA ARG A 16 6.71 15.82 23.05
C ARG A 16 6.04 14.55 22.51
N VAL A 17 5.02 14.07 23.23
CA VAL A 17 4.20 12.92 22.80
C VAL A 17 3.29 13.33 21.65
N ALA A 18 2.70 14.52 21.71
CA ALA A 18 1.83 15.07 20.68
C ALA A 18 2.54 15.24 19.32
N ARG A 19 3.77 15.77 19.29
CA ARG A 19 4.53 15.92 18.03
C ARG A 19 4.86 14.58 17.36
N ARG A 20 5.12 13.54 18.16
CA ARG A 20 5.42 12.20 17.65
C ARG A 20 4.16 11.51 17.11
N ALA A 21 3.00 11.73 17.75
CA ALA A 21 1.71 11.27 17.25
C ALA A 21 1.28 12.01 15.98
N LEU A 22 1.54 13.33 15.88
CA LEU A 22 1.18 14.15 14.72
C LEU A 22 1.84 13.67 13.43
N PHE A 23 3.11 13.23 13.51
CA PHE A 23 3.83 12.66 12.37
C PHE A 23 3.14 11.38 11.85
N TRP A 24 2.77 10.46 12.74
CA TRP A 24 2.07 9.23 12.36
C TRP A 24 0.65 9.48 11.84
N ILE A 25 -0.05 10.47 12.38
CA ILE A 25 -1.36 10.91 11.88
C ILE A 25 -1.21 11.46 10.44
N ALA A 26 -0.19 12.29 10.18
CA ALA A 26 0.05 12.82 8.84
C ALA A 26 0.38 11.72 7.82
N VAL A 27 1.18 10.72 8.22
CA VAL A 27 1.47 9.54 7.37
C VAL A 27 0.20 8.75 7.08
N ALA A 28 -0.66 8.52 8.07
CA ALA A 28 -1.92 7.81 7.87
C ALA A 28 -2.88 8.56 6.93
N VAL A 29 -2.99 9.88 7.08
CA VAL A 29 -3.80 10.73 6.21
C VAL A 29 -3.25 10.73 4.77
N PHE A 30 -1.93 10.80 4.60
CA PHE A 30 -1.30 10.73 3.29
C PHE A 30 -1.54 9.38 2.61
N ALA A 31 -1.37 8.27 3.33
CA ALA A 31 -1.65 6.93 2.81
C ALA A 31 -3.12 6.78 2.39
N LEU A 32 -4.06 7.32 3.17
CA LEU A 32 -5.47 7.33 2.84
C LEU A 32 -5.76 8.15 1.57
N LEU A 33 -5.15 9.33 1.43
CA LEU A 33 -5.27 10.16 0.22
C LEU A 33 -4.73 9.43 -1.02
N VAL A 34 -3.58 8.78 -0.91
CA VAL A 34 -3.01 7.98 -2.01
C VAL A 34 -3.95 6.85 -2.40
N ALA A 35 -4.53 6.15 -1.41
CA ALA A 35 -5.50 5.08 -1.68
C ALA A 35 -6.76 5.60 -2.39
N ILE A 36 -7.30 6.75 -1.96
CA ILE A 36 -8.47 7.38 -2.60
C ILE A 36 -8.15 7.79 -4.04
N ILE A 37 -6.99 8.42 -4.27
CA ILE A 37 -6.57 8.86 -5.61
C ILE A 37 -6.36 7.65 -6.52
N ALA A 38 -5.65 6.62 -6.04
CA ALA A 38 -5.42 5.39 -6.81
C ALA A 38 -6.73 4.70 -7.21
N PHE A 39 -7.69 4.62 -6.28
CA PHE A 39 -9.01 4.08 -6.54
C PHE A 39 -9.80 4.91 -7.56
N ALA A 40 -9.74 6.25 -7.45
CA ALA A 40 -10.42 7.15 -8.38
C ALA A 40 -9.85 7.08 -9.81
N THR A 41 -8.54 6.84 -9.97
CA THR A 41 -7.91 6.74 -11.29
C THR A 41 -8.07 5.37 -11.95
N ALA A 42 -8.21 4.30 -11.16
CA ALA A 42 -8.35 2.93 -11.68
C ALA A 42 -9.64 2.70 -12.48
N GLY A 43 -10.68 3.52 -12.28
CA GLY A 43 -11.96 3.41 -12.99
C GLY A 43 -12.08 4.23 -14.28
N SER A 44 -10.98 4.81 -14.80
CA SER A 44 -11.01 5.76 -15.92
C SER A 44 -10.16 5.34 -17.12
N SER A 45 -10.18 4.06 -17.50
CA SER A 45 -9.65 3.65 -18.80
C SER A 45 -10.52 4.25 -19.91
N ALA A 46 -9.93 5.08 -20.77
CA ALA A 46 -10.60 5.74 -21.89
C ALA A 46 -11.09 4.77 -23.00
N GLU A 47 -10.98 3.46 -22.77
CA GLU A 47 -11.18 2.39 -23.75
C GLU A 47 -12.58 1.76 -23.73
N GLY A 48 -13.45 2.16 -22.78
CA GLY A 48 -14.77 1.53 -22.60
C GLY A 48 -14.67 0.12 -22.00
N PRO A 49 -15.81 -0.51 -21.62
CA PRO A 49 -15.81 -1.90 -21.19
C PRO A 49 -15.41 -2.84 -22.36
N PRO A 50 -14.76 -3.98 -22.09
CA PRO A 50 -14.48 -4.98 -23.11
C PRO A 50 -15.76 -5.41 -23.83
N LEU A 51 -15.65 -5.66 -25.13
CA LEU A 51 -16.75 -5.98 -26.05
C LEU A 51 -17.84 -4.91 -26.20
N ASP A 52 -17.56 -3.65 -25.83
CA ASP A 52 -18.50 -2.54 -26.09
C ASP A 52 -18.72 -2.36 -27.62
N PRO A 53 -19.97 -2.49 -28.12
CA PRO A 53 -20.30 -2.37 -29.55
C PRO A 53 -20.19 -0.94 -30.09
N THR A 54 -19.89 0.04 -29.23
CA THR A 54 -19.65 1.45 -29.58
C THR A 54 -18.18 1.85 -29.45
N SER A 55 -17.35 1.03 -28.83
CA SER A 55 -15.93 1.30 -28.64
C SER A 55 -15.09 0.82 -29.82
N ALA A 56 -14.29 1.72 -30.37
CA ALA A 56 -13.28 1.45 -31.39
C ALA A 56 -11.91 1.04 -30.80
N ALA A 57 -11.80 0.90 -29.48
CA ALA A 57 -10.60 0.40 -28.82
C ALA A 57 -10.31 -1.05 -29.24
N PRO A 58 -9.06 -1.55 -29.13
CA PRO A 58 -8.71 -2.92 -29.51
C PRO A 58 -9.63 -3.99 -28.88
N ALA A 59 -9.95 -3.83 -27.58
CA ALA A 59 -10.83 -4.74 -26.84
C ALA A 59 -12.34 -4.48 -27.02
N GLY A 60 -12.75 -3.46 -27.79
CA GLY A 60 -14.15 -3.17 -28.12
C GLY A 60 -14.66 -4.03 -29.28
N SER A 61 -15.93 -3.85 -29.67
CA SER A 61 -16.60 -4.64 -30.72
C SER A 61 -17.30 -3.79 -31.78
N ALA A 62 -16.94 -2.51 -31.92
CA ALA A 62 -17.55 -1.61 -32.91
C ALA A 62 -17.45 -2.12 -34.35
N ALA A 63 -16.37 -2.81 -34.73
CA ALA A 63 -16.22 -3.37 -36.07
C ALA A 63 -17.31 -4.42 -36.39
N VAL A 64 -17.55 -5.36 -35.47
CA VAL A 64 -18.60 -6.39 -35.61
C VAL A 64 -19.97 -5.73 -35.65
N ALA A 65 -20.24 -4.84 -34.68
CA ALA A 65 -21.54 -4.16 -34.58
C ALA A 65 -21.86 -3.34 -35.83
N GLU A 66 -20.88 -2.63 -36.40
CA GLU A 66 -21.09 -1.82 -37.59
C GLU A 66 -21.31 -2.66 -38.85
N VAL A 67 -20.59 -3.78 -39.01
CA VAL A 67 -20.83 -4.70 -40.12
C VAL A 67 -22.23 -5.31 -40.02
N LEU A 68 -22.67 -5.74 -38.83
CA LEU A 68 -24.03 -6.26 -38.62
C LEU A 68 -25.10 -5.22 -38.98
N ARG A 69 -24.93 -3.96 -38.57
CA ARG A 69 -25.81 -2.84 -38.96
C ARG A 69 -25.85 -2.65 -40.48
N GLN A 70 -24.71 -2.73 -41.15
CA GLN A 70 -24.64 -2.63 -42.61
C GLN A 70 -25.30 -3.81 -43.32
N GLN A 71 -25.36 -4.98 -42.69
CA GLN A 71 -26.10 -6.16 -43.17
C GLN A 71 -27.59 -6.13 -42.82
N GLY A 72 -28.07 -5.06 -42.16
CA GLY A 72 -29.50 -4.86 -41.86
C GLY A 72 -29.95 -5.32 -40.47
N VAL A 73 -29.03 -5.74 -39.60
CA VAL A 73 -29.35 -6.11 -38.21
C VAL A 73 -29.44 -4.86 -37.34
N ASP A 74 -30.52 -4.71 -36.58
CA ASP A 74 -30.66 -3.65 -35.58
C ASP A 74 -29.89 -4.00 -34.30
N VAL A 75 -28.72 -3.38 -34.10
CA VAL A 75 -27.82 -3.66 -32.97
C VAL A 75 -28.07 -2.67 -31.84
N ILE A 76 -28.71 -3.14 -30.78
CA ILE A 76 -29.10 -2.36 -29.60
C ILE A 76 -28.19 -2.71 -28.42
N ALA A 77 -27.42 -1.74 -27.94
CA ALA A 77 -26.61 -1.90 -26.74
C ALA A 77 -27.47 -1.79 -25.48
N ALA A 78 -27.35 -2.74 -24.56
CA ALA A 78 -28.00 -2.72 -23.26
C ALA A 78 -26.95 -2.84 -22.15
N SER A 79 -27.08 -2.01 -21.11
CA SER A 79 -26.19 -2.04 -19.93
C SER A 79 -26.90 -2.46 -18.64
N THR A 80 -28.20 -2.80 -18.73
CA THR A 80 -29.02 -3.34 -17.65
C THR A 80 -30.00 -4.38 -18.16
N LEU A 81 -30.47 -5.27 -17.28
CA LEU A 81 -31.45 -6.29 -17.60
C LEU A 81 -32.78 -5.67 -18.04
N ASP A 82 -33.14 -4.53 -17.43
CA ASP A 82 -34.32 -3.77 -17.83
C ASP A 82 -34.20 -3.22 -19.25
N GLN A 83 -33.04 -2.67 -19.63
CA GLN A 83 -32.79 -2.22 -21.01
C GLN A 83 -32.79 -3.39 -21.99
N ALA A 84 -32.21 -4.53 -21.61
CA ALA A 84 -32.22 -5.73 -22.44
C ALA A 84 -33.67 -6.20 -22.69
N ARG A 85 -34.50 -6.24 -21.65
CA ARG A 85 -35.93 -6.59 -21.75
C ARG A 85 -36.72 -5.63 -22.63
N ASP A 86 -36.48 -4.33 -22.48
CA ASP A 86 -37.14 -3.31 -23.30
C ASP A 86 -36.69 -3.41 -24.77
N ALA A 87 -35.43 -3.75 -25.02
CA ALA A 87 -34.85 -3.88 -26.37
C ALA A 87 -35.29 -5.17 -27.09
N THR A 88 -35.46 -6.29 -26.37
CA THR A 88 -35.94 -7.55 -26.97
C THR A 88 -37.40 -7.48 -27.41
N GLY A 89 -38.21 -6.61 -26.78
CA GLY A 89 -39.62 -6.46 -27.09
C GLY A 89 -40.43 -7.74 -26.84
N THR A 90 -41.41 -8.04 -27.71
CA THR A 90 -42.26 -9.25 -27.64
C THR A 90 -41.97 -10.24 -28.79
N GLY A 91 -40.89 -10.04 -29.54
CA GLY A 91 -40.59 -10.80 -30.76
C GLY A 91 -39.74 -12.04 -30.49
N SER A 92 -40.01 -13.12 -31.24
CA SER A 92 -39.19 -14.35 -31.27
C SER A 92 -37.90 -14.20 -32.08
N ASP A 93 -37.83 -13.18 -32.94
CA ASP A 93 -36.78 -13.00 -33.95
C ASP A 93 -35.69 -12.05 -33.43
N THR A 94 -35.20 -12.35 -32.22
CA THR A 94 -34.19 -11.55 -31.53
C THR A 94 -33.05 -12.45 -31.08
N THR A 95 -31.82 -12.03 -31.36
CA THR A 95 -30.61 -12.61 -30.77
C THR A 95 -30.20 -11.78 -29.56
N LEU A 96 -29.93 -12.43 -28.42
CA LEU A 96 -29.32 -11.80 -27.25
C LEU A 96 -27.86 -12.26 -27.12
N LEU A 97 -26.92 -11.33 -27.22
CA LEU A 97 -25.55 -11.57 -26.76
C LEU A 97 -25.45 -11.15 -25.30
N LEU A 98 -24.94 -12.04 -24.44
CA LEU A 98 -24.69 -11.79 -23.03
C LEU A 98 -23.21 -12.01 -22.73
N TYR A 99 -22.54 -10.98 -22.22
CA TYR A 99 -21.16 -11.07 -21.73
C TYR A 99 -21.07 -10.43 -20.35
N ASP A 100 -20.95 -11.26 -19.31
CA ASP A 100 -20.90 -10.84 -17.90
C ASP A 100 -19.64 -11.38 -17.22
N PRO A 101 -18.44 -10.85 -17.54
CA PRO A 101 -17.19 -11.35 -16.99
C PRO A 101 -17.07 -11.12 -15.47
N ASP A 102 -17.79 -10.14 -14.92
CA ASP A 102 -17.73 -9.77 -13.50
C ASP A 102 -18.80 -10.49 -12.65
N GLY A 103 -19.78 -11.14 -13.28
CA GLY A 103 -20.85 -11.87 -12.58
C GLY A 103 -21.83 -10.93 -11.87
N TYR A 104 -22.26 -9.86 -12.54
CA TYR A 104 -23.25 -8.93 -11.99
C TYR A 104 -24.64 -9.54 -11.87
N LEU A 105 -24.97 -10.54 -12.69
CA LEU A 105 -26.28 -11.18 -12.69
C LEU A 105 -26.32 -12.39 -11.74
N ASP A 106 -27.34 -12.43 -10.89
CA ASP A 106 -27.66 -13.62 -10.10
C ASP A 106 -28.34 -14.71 -10.96
N ASP A 107 -28.48 -15.93 -10.43
CA ASP A 107 -29.09 -17.05 -11.15
C ASP A 107 -30.51 -16.74 -11.67
N GLY A 108 -31.27 -15.90 -10.96
CA GLY A 108 -32.60 -15.47 -11.36
C GLY A 108 -32.56 -14.55 -12.58
N GLN A 109 -31.70 -13.54 -12.51
CA GLN A 109 -31.47 -12.58 -13.58
C GLN A 109 -30.87 -13.24 -14.83
N LEU A 110 -29.96 -14.21 -14.68
CA LEU A 110 -29.41 -14.99 -15.79
C LEU A 110 -30.51 -15.77 -16.52
N ARG A 111 -31.33 -16.52 -15.76
CA ARG A 111 -32.45 -17.29 -16.34
C ARG A 111 -33.49 -16.38 -17.00
N GLU A 112 -33.73 -15.21 -16.42
CA GLU A 112 -34.60 -14.20 -17.03
C GLU A 112 -34.01 -13.69 -18.34
N ALA A 113 -32.73 -13.31 -18.37
CA ALA A 113 -32.07 -12.80 -19.57
C ALA A 113 -32.14 -13.81 -20.73
N VAL A 114 -31.83 -15.09 -20.48
CA VAL A 114 -31.90 -16.14 -21.51
C VAL A 114 -33.34 -16.36 -22.01
N ALA A 115 -34.36 -16.11 -21.19
CA ALA A 115 -35.76 -16.24 -21.58
C ALA A 115 -36.27 -15.05 -22.42
N LEU A 116 -35.50 -13.97 -22.57
CA LEU A 116 -35.92 -12.79 -23.36
C LEU A 116 -35.86 -13.01 -24.88
N ALA A 117 -35.07 -13.99 -25.34
CA ALA A 117 -34.76 -14.19 -26.75
C ALA A 117 -34.85 -15.66 -27.17
N GLY A 118 -35.17 -15.91 -28.45
CA GLY A 118 -35.16 -17.24 -29.04
C GLY A 118 -33.75 -17.77 -29.31
N THR A 119 -32.79 -16.88 -29.58
CA THR A 119 -31.38 -17.22 -29.78
C THR A 119 -30.54 -16.46 -28.77
N VAL A 120 -29.75 -17.15 -27.97
CA VAL A 120 -28.90 -16.53 -26.94
C VAL A 120 -27.46 -16.98 -27.10
N VAL A 121 -26.54 -16.04 -27.15
CA VAL A 121 -25.10 -16.27 -27.20
C VAL A 121 -24.48 -15.77 -25.90
N VAL A 122 -24.08 -16.69 -25.02
CA VAL A 122 -23.36 -16.36 -23.78
C VAL A 122 -21.87 -16.49 -24.04
N VAL A 123 -21.19 -15.36 -23.96
CA VAL A 123 -19.75 -15.27 -24.20
C VAL A 123 -19.02 -15.48 -22.87
N ASP A 124 -17.99 -16.33 -22.88
CA ASP A 124 -17.13 -16.56 -21.71
C ASP A 124 -17.94 -16.95 -20.45
N ALA A 125 -18.84 -17.91 -20.60
CA ALA A 125 -19.66 -18.39 -19.49
C ALA A 125 -18.78 -19.01 -18.39
N ARG A 126 -18.82 -18.43 -17.18
CA ARG A 126 -18.08 -18.90 -16.01
C ARG A 126 -18.85 -19.95 -15.21
N PHE A 127 -18.21 -20.56 -14.21
CA PHE A 127 -18.78 -21.63 -13.40
C PHE A 127 -20.21 -21.35 -12.88
N ALA A 128 -20.46 -20.17 -12.28
CA ALA A 128 -21.78 -19.82 -11.76
C ALA A 128 -22.83 -19.69 -12.87
N GLN A 129 -22.46 -19.07 -13.99
CA GLN A 129 -23.34 -18.91 -15.15
C GLN A 129 -23.68 -20.26 -15.81
N LEU A 130 -22.68 -21.14 -15.97
CA LEU A 130 -22.89 -22.49 -16.46
C LEU A 130 -23.81 -23.28 -15.52
N GLN A 131 -23.62 -23.18 -14.20
CA GLN A 131 -24.47 -23.86 -13.24
C GLN A 131 -25.95 -23.42 -13.33
N ALA A 132 -26.18 -22.12 -13.58
CA ALA A 132 -27.52 -21.56 -13.70
C ALA A 132 -28.18 -21.84 -15.08
N LEU A 133 -27.40 -21.78 -16.17
CA LEU A 133 -27.92 -21.78 -17.55
C LEU A 133 -27.72 -23.12 -18.27
N ALA A 134 -26.63 -23.83 -18.02
CA ALA A 134 -26.22 -25.03 -18.75
C ALA A 134 -25.52 -26.03 -17.83
N PRO A 135 -26.23 -26.64 -16.86
CA PRO A 135 -25.62 -27.49 -15.83
C PRO A 135 -25.00 -28.79 -16.39
N THR A 136 -25.24 -29.10 -17.67
CA THR A 136 -24.64 -30.22 -18.40
C THR A 136 -23.30 -29.85 -19.05
N VAL A 137 -22.84 -28.60 -18.92
CA VAL A 137 -21.59 -28.08 -19.48
C VAL A 137 -20.68 -27.60 -18.35
N ALA A 138 -19.41 -27.96 -18.42
CA ALA A 138 -18.37 -27.53 -17.48
C ALA A 138 -17.24 -26.78 -18.21
N GLN A 139 -16.67 -25.77 -17.55
CA GLN A 139 -15.47 -25.10 -18.02
C GLN A 139 -14.26 -26.07 -17.96
N ALA A 140 -13.46 -26.10 -19.02
CA ALA A 140 -12.40 -27.08 -19.22
C ALA A 140 -11.00 -26.48 -19.43
N GLY A 141 -10.80 -25.21 -19.05
CA GLY A 141 -9.52 -24.49 -19.11
C GLY A 141 -9.52 -23.36 -20.14
N SER A 142 -8.35 -22.75 -20.37
CA SER A 142 -8.15 -21.77 -21.44
C SER A 142 -7.65 -22.45 -22.71
N VAL A 143 -8.04 -21.88 -23.85
CA VAL A 143 -7.64 -22.28 -25.19
C VAL A 143 -7.05 -21.06 -25.90
N ASP A 144 -5.92 -21.22 -26.56
CA ASP A 144 -5.22 -20.16 -27.29
C ASP A 144 -4.43 -20.78 -28.46
N GLU A 145 -5.19 -21.21 -29.48
CA GLU A 145 -4.66 -21.84 -30.69
C GLU A 145 -5.63 -21.67 -31.87
N ASN A 146 -5.22 -22.11 -33.06
CA ASN A 146 -6.12 -22.18 -34.22
C ASN A 146 -7.00 -23.42 -34.10
N LEU A 147 -8.32 -23.23 -34.21
CA LEU A 147 -9.32 -24.28 -34.08
C LEU A 147 -10.08 -24.44 -35.39
N ASP A 148 -10.10 -25.66 -35.93
CA ASP A 148 -10.86 -25.99 -37.12
C ASP A 148 -12.31 -26.38 -36.76
N ALA A 149 -13.23 -26.09 -37.68
CA ALA A 149 -14.62 -26.49 -37.57
C ALA A 149 -14.74 -28.02 -37.71
N ASP A 150 -15.29 -28.65 -36.68
CA ASP A 150 -15.44 -30.10 -36.51
C ASP A 150 -16.92 -30.52 -36.31
N CYS A 151 -17.85 -29.66 -36.70
CA CYS A 151 -19.29 -29.84 -36.50
C CYS A 151 -20.12 -29.33 -37.70
N ASP A 152 -21.40 -29.69 -37.77
CA ASP A 152 -22.29 -29.31 -38.89
C ASP A 152 -22.95 -27.92 -38.73
N LEU A 153 -22.58 -27.14 -37.71
CA LEU A 153 -23.13 -25.79 -37.51
C LEU A 153 -22.73 -24.88 -38.69
N SER A 154 -23.72 -24.24 -39.32
CA SER A 154 -23.51 -23.42 -40.52
C SER A 154 -22.52 -22.27 -40.28
N ALA A 155 -22.61 -21.61 -39.12
CA ALA A 155 -21.69 -20.54 -38.72
C ALA A 155 -20.25 -21.05 -38.58
N ALA A 156 -20.05 -22.24 -38.01
CA ALA A 156 -18.73 -22.85 -37.87
C ALA A 156 -18.15 -23.26 -39.23
N GLN A 157 -18.96 -23.90 -40.07
CA GLN A 157 -18.55 -24.31 -41.43
C GLN A 157 -18.15 -23.12 -42.32
N ARG A 158 -18.83 -21.98 -42.17
CA ARG A 158 -18.46 -20.73 -42.87
C ARG A 158 -17.16 -20.12 -42.34
N ALA A 159 -16.90 -20.25 -41.05
CA ALA A 159 -15.66 -19.78 -40.43
C ALA A 159 -14.45 -20.63 -40.83
N GLN A 160 -14.64 -21.93 -41.04
CA GLN A 160 -13.59 -22.93 -41.26
C GLN A 160 -12.61 -23.02 -40.09
N THR A 161 -11.70 -22.07 -39.94
CA THR A 161 -10.70 -22.02 -38.86
C THR A 161 -10.86 -20.72 -38.10
N VAL A 162 -10.83 -20.77 -36.78
CA VAL A 162 -10.90 -19.59 -35.88
C VAL A 162 -9.67 -19.56 -34.97
N SER A 163 -9.37 -18.41 -34.38
CA SER A 163 -8.22 -18.26 -33.49
C SER A 163 -8.45 -17.19 -32.44
N GLY A 164 -7.75 -17.30 -31.31
CA GLY A 164 -7.77 -16.31 -30.25
C GLY A 164 -7.79 -16.97 -28.88
N ALA A 165 -7.48 -16.19 -27.86
CA ALA A 165 -7.55 -16.66 -26.50
C ALA A 165 -9.01 -16.72 -26.03
N GLY A 166 -9.28 -17.71 -25.19
CA GLY A 166 -10.64 -17.99 -24.75
C GLY A 166 -10.71 -19.11 -23.73
N TYR A 167 -11.93 -19.58 -23.49
CA TYR A 167 -12.21 -20.72 -22.62
C TYR A 167 -12.72 -21.92 -23.42
N GLY A 168 -12.26 -23.09 -23.00
CA GLY A 168 -12.79 -24.36 -23.48
C GLY A 168 -13.88 -24.89 -22.56
N TYR A 169 -14.80 -25.67 -23.12
CA TYR A 169 -15.93 -26.29 -22.43
C TYR A 169 -16.02 -27.78 -22.72
N ARG A 170 -16.62 -28.52 -21.80
CA ARG A 170 -16.90 -29.94 -21.94
C ARG A 170 -18.34 -30.23 -21.55
N VAL A 171 -19.02 -31.02 -22.36
CA VAL A 171 -20.32 -31.61 -22.00
C VAL A 171 -20.06 -32.75 -21.03
N ILE A 172 -20.65 -32.66 -19.83
CA ILE A 172 -20.49 -33.63 -18.73
C ILE A 172 -21.68 -34.59 -18.58
N ASP A 173 -22.76 -34.33 -19.31
CA ASP A 173 -23.95 -35.19 -19.38
C ASP A 173 -24.25 -35.56 -20.84
N ASP A 174 -23.90 -36.79 -21.21
CA ASP A 174 -24.06 -37.35 -22.55
C ASP A 174 -25.53 -37.53 -22.97
N SER A 175 -26.48 -37.36 -22.06
CA SER A 175 -27.92 -37.38 -22.39
C SER A 175 -28.41 -36.07 -23.00
N SER A 176 -27.61 -35.00 -22.93
CA SER A 176 -27.93 -33.72 -23.54
C SER A 176 -27.63 -33.70 -25.03
N SER A 177 -28.60 -33.29 -25.85
CA SER A 177 -28.38 -33.01 -27.27
C SER A 177 -27.63 -31.68 -27.40
N ALA A 178 -26.30 -31.75 -27.35
CA ALA A 178 -25.41 -30.60 -27.50
C ALA A 178 -24.64 -30.69 -28.82
N THR A 179 -24.59 -29.60 -29.57
CA THR A 179 -23.69 -29.46 -30.72
C THR A 179 -22.42 -28.78 -30.25
N THR A 180 -21.29 -29.46 -30.33
CA THR A 180 -19.98 -28.93 -29.91
C THR A 180 -19.12 -28.66 -31.14
N CYS A 181 -18.45 -27.51 -31.17
CA CYS A 181 -17.59 -27.11 -32.29
C CYS A 181 -16.28 -26.50 -31.80
N PHE A 182 -15.29 -26.44 -32.70
CA PHE A 182 -13.96 -25.89 -32.48
C PHE A 182 -13.25 -26.62 -31.33
N GLY A 183 -13.04 -27.92 -31.51
CA GLY A 183 -12.36 -28.78 -30.54
C GLY A 183 -10.85 -28.55 -30.49
N SER A 184 -10.31 -28.30 -29.28
CA SER A 184 -8.87 -28.27 -28.98
C SER A 184 -8.32 -29.66 -28.60
N GLY A 185 -9.09 -30.72 -28.83
CA GLY A 185 -8.83 -32.08 -28.36
C GLY A 185 -9.25 -32.33 -26.91
N ASN A 186 -9.10 -33.58 -26.44
CA ASN A 186 -9.47 -34.01 -25.09
C ASN A 186 -10.93 -33.70 -24.68
N ASN A 187 -11.87 -33.71 -25.63
CA ASN A 187 -13.27 -33.31 -25.42
C ASN A 187 -13.39 -31.92 -24.80
N VAL A 188 -12.63 -30.96 -25.33
CA VAL A 188 -12.68 -29.54 -24.98
C VAL A 188 -13.03 -28.77 -26.25
N PHE A 189 -14.07 -27.95 -26.17
CA PHE A 189 -14.67 -27.24 -27.30
C PHE A 189 -14.86 -25.78 -26.96
N SER A 190 -14.61 -24.88 -27.93
CA SER A 190 -14.75 -23.44 -27.71
C SER A 190 -16.12 -22.90 -28.12
N LEU A 191 -17.00 -23.77 -28.64
CA LEU A 191 -18.41 -23.47 -28.87
C LEU A 191 -19.27 -24.68 -28.47
N VAL A 192 -20.31 -24.43 -27.69
CA VAL A 192 -21.31 -25.44 -27.31
C VAL A 192 -22.70 -24.86 -27.49
N GLN A 193 -23.52 -25.48 -28.35
CA GLN A 193 -24.90 -25.09 -28.58
C GLN A 193 -25.86 -26.13 -27.96
N LEU A 194 -26.85 -25.64 -27.23
CA LEU A 194 -27.85 -26.42 -26.50
C LEU A 194 -29.24 -25.94 -26.92
N GLU A 195 -30.14 -26.89 -27.18
CA GLU A 195 -31.55 -26.58 -27.39
C GLU A 195 -32.30 -26.68 -26.06
N GLN A 196 -32.85 -25.54 -25.58
CA GLN A 196 -33.61 -25.44 -24.34
C GLN A 196 -35.05 -25.01 -24.64
N GLY A 197 -35.91 -25.99 -24.93
CA GLY A 197 -37.31 -25.73 -25.26
C GLY A 197 -37.43 -25.01 -26.61
N SER A 198 -37.72 -23.70 -26.58
CA SER A 198 -37.78 -22.84 -27.76
C SER A 198 -36.57 -21.91 -27.89
N THR A 199 -35.60 -22.01 -26.98
CA THR A 199 -34.41 -21.16 -26.94
C THR A 199 -33.18 -21.95 -27.33
N THR A 200 -32.45 -21.47 -28.34
CA THR A 200 -31.15 -21.98 -28.73
C THR A 200 -30.08 -21.22 -27.94
N LEU A 201 -29.46 -21.90 -26.97
CA LEU A 201 -28.41 -21.35 -26.10
C LEU A 201 -27.04 -21.76 -26.65
N THR A 202 -26.26 -20.78 -27.10
CA THR A 202 -24.88 -20.97 -27.57
C THR A 202 -23.91 -20.40 -26.54
N ILE A 203 -23.02 -21.25 -26.03
CA ILE A 203 -21.90 -20.85 -25.18
C ILE A 203 -20.69 -20.68 -26.08
N LEU A 204 -20.13 -19.46 -26.12
CA LEU A 204 -18.99 -19.11 -26.94
C LEU A 204 -17.80 -18.79 -26.05
N GLY A 205 -16.74 -19.60 -26.15
CA GLY A 205 -15.49 -19.41 -25.42
C GLY A 205 -14.48 -18.52 -26.13
N LEU A 206 -14.69 -18.23 -27.41
CA LEU A 206 -13.81 -17.43 -28.26
C LEU A 206 -14.10 -15.92 -28.11
N THR A 207 -13.85 -15.38 -26.92
CA THR A 207 -14.10 -13.96 -26.61
C THR A 207 -13.36 -13.03 -27.58
N ASP A 208 -12.10 -13.35 -27.90
CA ASP A 208 -11.26 -12.52 -28.78
C ASP A 208 -11.84 -12.37 -30.19
N ALA A 209 -12.59 -13.36 -30.69
CA ALA A 209 -13.19 -13.31 -32.02
C ALA A 209 -14.20 -12.15 -32.18
N LEU A 210 -14.71 -11.61 -31.06
CA LEU A 210 -15.63 -10.46 -31.03
C LEU A 210 -14.90 -9.11 -30.94
N THR A 211 -13.60 -9.10 -30.67
CA THR A 211 -12.81 -7.88 -30.46
C THR A 211 -12.38 -7.23 -31.77
N ASN A 212 -12.23 -5.91 -31.79
CA ASN A 212 -11.74 -5.17 -32.95
C ASN A 212 -10.32 -5.60 -33.36
N GLU A 213 -9.48 -6.02 -32.40
CA GLU A 213 -8.11 -6.47 -32.63
C GLU A 213 -8.05 -7.79 -33.40
N HIS A 214 -8.92 -8.76 -33.06
CA HIS A 214 -8.84 -10.14 -33.56
C HIS A 214 -10.00 -10.57 -34.47
N VAL A 215 -11.00 -9.72 -34.72
CA VAL A 215 -12.16 -10.08 -35.56
C VAL A 215 -11.76 -10.47 -37.00
N ILE A 216 -10.67 -9.91 -37.54
CA ILE A 216 -10.18 -10.22 -38.89
C ILE A 216 -9.24 -11.43 -38.95
N ASP A 217 -8.93 -12.04 -37.81
CA ASP A 217 -8.03 -13.19 -37.75
C ASP A 217 -8.77 -14.46 -38.17
N ASN A 218 -8.19 -15.19 -39.11
CA ASN A 218 -8.76 -16.41 -39.69
C ASN A 218 -10.25 -16.23 -40.06
N GLY A 219 -11.13 -17.07 -39.52
CA GLY A 219 -12.58 -17.07 -39.73
C GLY A 219 -13.39 -16.40 -38.63
N ASN A 220 -12.78 -15.63 -37.73
CA ASN A 220 -13.45 -15.04 -36.56
C ASN A 220 -14.67 -14.19 -36.97
N ALA A 221 -14.50 -13.25 -37.91
CA ALA A 221 -15.59 -12.46 -38.47
C ALA A 221 -16.72 -13.34 -39.04
N ALA A 222 -16.37 -14.38 -39.79
CA ALA A 222 -17.36 -15.28 -40.35
C ALA A 222 -18.13 -16.03 -39.25
N LEU A 223 -17.46 -16.47 -38.17
CA LEU A 223 -18.15 -17.10 -37.04
C LEU A 223 -19.13 -16.12 -36.37
N VAL A 224 -18.62 -14.97 -35.89
CA VAL A 224 -19.42 -14.06 -35.06
C VAL A 224 -20.55 -13.39 -35.85
N LEU A 225 -20.31 -13.02 -37.11
CA LEU A 225 -21.36 -12.41 -37.95
C LEU A 225 -22.48 -13.39 -38.26
N ASN A 226 -22.18 -14.69 -38.43
CA ASN A 226 -23.21 -15.70 -38.67
C ASN A 226 -23.94 -16.12 -37.40
N LEU A 227 -23.28 -16.12 -36.23
CA LEU A 227 -23.93 -16.38 -34.95
C LEU A 227 -24.85 -15.23 -34.51
N LEU A 228 -24.42 -13.99 -34.71
CA LEU A 228 -25.11 -12.81 -34.19
C LEU A 228 -26.09 -12.19 -35.18
N GLY A 229 -25.90 -12.42 -36.48
CA GLY A 229 -26.73 -11.87 -37.55
C GLY A 229 -27.81 -12.81 -38.09
N GLU A 230 -28.16 -13.87 -37.36
CA GLU A 230 -29.23 -14.81 -37.77
C GLU A 230 -30.62 -14.17 -37.72
N ASN A 231 -30.83 -13.22 -36.81
CA ASN A 231 -32.08 -12.51 -36.60
C ASN A 231 -31.96 -11.02 -36.94
N ASP A 232 -33.08 -10.36 -37.21
CA ASP A 232 -33.14 -8.94 -37.59
C ASP A 232 -32.76 -7.99 -36.43
N THR A 233 -32.90 -8.43 -35.17
CA THR A 233 -32.57 -7.64 -33.97
C THR A 233 -31.51 -8.35 -33.14
N LEU A 234 -30.45 -7.62 -32.77
CA LEU A 234 -29.41 -8.06 -31.86
C LEU A 234 -29.37 -7.17 -30.63
N VAL A 235 -29.70 -7.73 -29.47
CA VAL A 235 -29.50 -7.07 -28.18
C VAL A 235 -28.11 -7.45 -27.66
N TRP A 236 -27.23 -6.46 -27.57
CA TRP A 236 -25.86 -6.59 -27.10
C TRP A 236 -25.81 -6.21 -25.61
N TYR A 237 -26.00 -7.20 -24.74
CA TYR A 237 -26.16 -6.97 -23.32
C TYR A 237 -24.84 -7.18 -22.54
N LEU A 238 -24.35 -6.08 -21.98
CA LEU A 238 -23.17 -6.02 -21.10
C LEU A 238 -23.64 -5.58 -19.70
N PRO A 239 -23.90 -6.51 -18.77
CA PRO A 239 -24.34 -6.17 -17.42
C PRO A 239 -23.37 -5.25 -16.70
N THR A 240 -23.89 -4.43 -15.79
CA THR A 240 -23.10 -3.48 -15.00
C THR A 240 -23.47 -3.54 -13.52
N LEU A 241 -22.77 -2.76 -12.69
CA LEU A 241 -23.13 -2.55 -11.28
C LEU A 241 -24.60 -2.13 -11.06
N ALA A 242 -25.28 -1.59 -12.09
CA ALA A 242 -26.69 -1.23 -12.01
C ALA A 242 -27.64 -2.44 -11.95
N ASP A 243 -27.18 -3.62 -12.37
CA ASP A 243 -27.93 -4.87 -12.30
C ASP A 243 -27.79 -5.58 -10.96
N LEU A 244 -26.82 -5.18 -10.12
CA LEU A 244 -26.71 -5.76 -8.79
C LEU A 244 -28.04 -5.55 -8.04
N PRO A 245 -28.56 -6.60 -7.38
CA PRO A 245 -29.77 -6.47 -6.61
C PRO A 245 -29.59 -5.31 -5.63
N LYS A 246 -30.54 -4.36 -5.66
CA LYS A 246 -30.61 -3.21 -4.73
C LYS A 246 -30.97 -3.71 -3.34
N THR A 247 -30.12 -4.55 -2.78
CA THR A 247 -30.02 -4.75 -1.35
C THR A 247 -29.64 -3.38 -0.81
N GLY A 248 -30.41 -2.85 0.15
CA GLY A 248 -30.07 -1.58 0.80
C GLY A 248 -28.61 -1.60 1.30
N PRO A 249 -28.02 -0.45 1.68
CA PRO A 249 -26.61 -0.40 2.08
C PRO A 249 -26.30 -1.56 3.02
N ALA A 250 -25.48 -2.51 2.56
CA ALA A 250 -25.18 -3.70 3.31
C ALA A 250 -24.73 -3.26 4.70
N THR A 251 -25.34 -3.83 5.73
CA THR A 251 -24.98 -3.44 7.08
C THR A 251 -23.51 -3.78 7.28
N LEU A 252 -22.77 -2.98 8.07
CA LEU A 252 -21.34 -3.27 8.34
C LEU A 252 -21.11 -4.72 8.79
N GLY A 253 -22.12 -5.37 9.37
CA GLY A 253 -22.09 -6.80 9.75
C GLY A 253 -22.16 -7.80 8.60
N GLU A 254 -22.84 -7.47 7.49
CA GLU A 254 -22.95 -8.34 6.29
C GLU A 254 -21.67 -8.32 5.45
N LEU A 255 -20.98 -7.17 5.44
CA LEU A 255 -19.72 -6.99 4.72
C LEU A 255 -18.50 -7.46 5.52
N THR A 256 -18.64 -7.68 6.83
CA THR A 256 -17.53 -8.20 7.66
C THR A 256 -17.60 -9.72 7.75
N PRO A 257 -16.55 -10.44 7.31
CA PRO A 257 -16.42 -11.87 7.58
C PRO A 257 -16.64 -12.19 9.06
N THR A 258 -17.24 -13.34 9.37
CA THR A 258 -17.63 -13.72 10.73
C THR A 258 -16.49 -13.75 11.74
N TRP A 259 -15.24 -13.88 11.28
CA TRP A 259 -14.03 -13.82 12.11
C TRP A 259 -13.61 -12.41 12.52
N VAL A 260 -14.10 -11.35 11.85
CA VAL A 260 -13.73 -9.96 12.16
C VAL A 260 -14.26 -9.52 13.51
N SER A 261 -15.51 -9.86 13.84
CA SER A 261 -16.15 -9.57 15.13
C SER A 261 -15.35 -10.09 16.35
N PRO A 262 -14.94 -11.37 16.41
CA PRO A 262 -14.11 -11.85 17.52
C PRO A 262 -12.70 -11.24 17.54
N VAL A 263 -12.10 -10.92 16.38
CA VAL A 263 -10.81 -10.21 16.33
C VAL A 263 -10.93 -8.78 16.87
N LEU A 264 -11.99 -8.06 16.52
CA LEU A 264 -12.26 -6.71 17.04
C LEU A 264 -12.46 -6.73 18.56
N LEU A 265 -13.22 -7.71 19.07
CA LEU A 265 -13.39 -7.92 20.51
C LEU A 265 -12.05 -8.17 21.20
N LEU A 266 -11.21 -9.06 20.64
CA LEU A 266 -9.87 -9.32 21.16
C LEU A 266 -9.02 -8.05 21.17
N LEU A 267 -9.08 -7.25 20.10
CA LEU A 267 -8.37 -5.97 20.01
C LEU A 267 -8.83 -5.00 21.11
N VAL A 268 -10.14 -4.86 21.33
CA VAL A 268 -10.66 -4.04 22.43
C VAL A 268 -10.17 -4.54 23.78
N LEU A 269 -10.23 -5.85 24.03
CA LEU A 269 -9.77 -6.44 25.29
C LEU A 269 -8.26 -6.25 25.50
N THR A 270 -7.44 -6.39 24.45
CA THR A 270 -6.00 -6.18 24.52
C THR A 270 -5.66 -4.71 24.77
N VAL A 271 -6.38 -3.76 24.16
CA VAL A 271 -6.22 -2.32 24.44
C VAL A 271 -6.60 -2.02 25.89
N ILE A 272 -7.70 -2.57 26.40
CA ILE A 272 -8.08 -2.41 27.81
C ILE A 272 -7.01 -3.00 28.73
N ALA A 273 -6.53 -4.21 28.44
CA ALA A 273 -5.47 -4.85 29.22
C ALA A 273 -4.18 -4.02 29.22
N ALA A 274 -3.78 -3.49 28.06
CA ALA A 274 -2.62 -2.61 27.92
C ALA A 274 -2.82 -1.29 28.68
N ALA A 275 -4.00 -0.69 28.60
CA ALA A 275 -4.35 0.53 29.35
C ALA A 275 -4.32 0.30 30.86
N VAL A 276 -4.80 -0.86 31.35
CA VAL A 276 -4.70 -1.24 32.76
C VAL A 276 -3.25 -1.48 33.16
N TRP A 277 -2.50 -2.24 32.37
CA TRP A 277 -1.08 -2.52 32.64
C TRP A 277 -0.25 -1.25 32.71
N GLN A 278 -0.41 -0.35 31.75
CA GLN A 278 0.35 0.90 31.66
C GLN A 278 -0.19 2.00 32.58
N GLY A 279 -1.48 1.96 32.91
CA GLY A 279 -2.15 2.85 33.86
C GLY A 279 -1.88 2.51 35.33
N ARG A 280 -1.38 1.31 35.64
CA ARG A 280 -0.91 0.94 36.99
C ARG A 280 0.35 1.73 37.35
N ARG A 281 0.16 2.90 37.94
CA ARG A 281 1.25 3.70 38.53
C ARG A 281 1.87 2.95 39.70
N LEU A 282 3.14 2.56 39.58
CA LEU A 282 3.97 2.05 40.67
C LEU A 282 4.46 3.20 41.57
N GLY A 283 3.54 3.95 42.17
CA GLY A 283 3.84 5.00 43.17
C GLY A 283 4.78 6.14 42.72
N PRO A 284 4.97 7.18 43.54
CA PRO A 284 6.05 8.14 43.32
C PRO A 284 7.40 7.43 43.57
N LEU A 285 8.37 7.57 42.66
CA LEU A 285 9.76 7.29 43.04
C LEU A 285 10.16 8.35 44.08
N VAL A 286 10.22 7.93 45.34
CA VAL A 286 10.69 8.75 46.46
C VAL A 286 12.17 9.02 46.21
N VAL A 287 12.51 10.27 45.90
CA VAL A 287 13.90 10.72 45.91
C VAL A 287 14.26 10.90 47.38
N GLU A 288 15.08 10.00 47.90
CA GLU A 288 15.57 10.09 49.27
C GLU A 288 16.45 11.35 49.40
N ASN A 289 16.00 12.30 50.23
CA ASN A 289 16.74 13.54 50.50
C ASN A 289 17.98 13.20 51.33
N LEU A 290 19.18 13.27 50.73
CA LEU A 290 20.42 13.29 51.50
C LEU A 290 20.49 14.61 52.28
N PRO A 291 20.50 14.60 53.63
CA PRO A 291 20.12 15.74 54.46
C PRO A 291 21.23 16.77 54.69
N VAL A 292 22.26 16.84 53.83
CA VAL A 292 23.36 17.80 54.04
C VAL A 292 23.72 18.49 52.73
N THR A 293 23.37 19.77 52.65
CA THR A 293 23.97 20.71 51.69
C THR A 293 25.39 21.01 52.16
N VAL A 294 26.35 20.17 51.79
CA VAL A 294 27.77 20.44 52.07
C VAL A 294 28.16 21.66 51.22
N ARG A 295 28.66 22.73 51.86
CA ARG A 295 29.16 23.89 51.11
C ARG A 295 30.29 23.42 50.20
N SER A 296 30.31 23.88 48.94
CA SER A 296 31.35 23.50 47.96
C SER A 296 32.78 23.75 48.45
N SER A 297 32.96 24.69 49.38
CA SER A 297 34.23 24.94 50.07
C SER A 297 34.69 23.79 50.97
N GLU A 298 33.77 23.07 51.64
CA GLU A 298 34.13 21.96 52.53
C GLU A 298 34.56 20.72 51.76
N THR A 299 33.91 20.42 50.62
CA THR A 299 34.34 19.32 49.74
C THR A 299 35.67 19.61 49.06
N MET A 300 35.94 20.87 48.68
CA MET A 300 37.24 21.28 48.16
C MET A 300 38.34 21.14 49.23
N LEU A 301 38.13 21.66 50.43
CA LEU A 301 39.09 21.53 51.55
C LEU A 301 39.32 20.07 51.94
N GLY A 302 38.27 19.24 51.95
CA GLY A 302 38.36 17.81 52.20
C GLY A 302 39.25 17.10 51.18
N ARG A 303 39.08 17.37 49.88
CA ARG A 303 39.93 16.80 48.82
C ARG A 303 41.37 17.31 48.89
N ALA A 304 41.57 18.60 49.19
CA ALA A 304 42.91 19.18 49.34
C ALA A 304 43.68 18.48 50.48
N ARG A 305 43.07 18.30 51.66
CA ARG A 305 43.68 17.58 52.80
C ARG A 305 43.97 16.11 52.47
N LEU A 306 43.12 15.46 51.67
CA LEU A 306 43.38 14.09 51.22
C LEU A 306 44.57 14.02 50.25
N TYR A 307 44.71 15.00 49.35
CA TYR A 307 45.87 15.06 48.45
C TYR A 307 47.17 15.37 49.19
N GLU A 308 47.13 16.28 50.18
CA GLU A 308 48.24 16.57 51.09
C GLU A 308 48.66 15.32 51.88
N ARG A 309 47.71 14.66 52.56
CA ARG A 309 47.99 13.47 53.38
C ARG A 309 48.59 12.31 52.58
N SER A 310 48.22 12.18 51.32
CA SER A 310 48.76 11.16 50.41
C SER A 310 50.00 11.60 49.63
N SER A 311 50.49 12.83 49.85
CA SER A 311 51.59 13.43 49.07
C SER A 311 51.39 13.34 47.54
N SER A 312 50.13 13.40 47.08
CA SER A 312 49.78 13.21 45.66
C SER A 312 49.89 14.51 44.84
N ARG A 313 51.10 15.09 44.85
CA ARG A 313 51.42 16.42 44.28
C ARG A 313 51.08 16.55 42.80
N LEU A 314 51.50 15.57 41.98
CA LEU A 314 51.19 15.55 40.54
C LEU A 314 49.67 15.52 40.29
N ARG A 315 48.94 14.72 41.07
CA ARG A 315 47.47 14.62 40.95
C ARG A 315 46.78 15.93 41.31
N ALA A 316 47.29 16.65 42.31
CA ALA A 316 46.80 17.98 42.67
C ALA A 316 47.08 18.99 41.54
N LEU A 317 48.28 18.98 40.96
CA LEU A 317 48.63 19.83 39.83
C LEU A 317 47.77 19.55 38.59
N ASP A 318 47.53 18.28 38.25
CA ASP A 318 46.69 17.90 37.11
C ASP A 318 45.25 18.41 37.26
N ALA A 319 44.71 18.38 38.48
CA ALA A 319 43.38 18.93 38.74
C ALA A 319 43.32 20.46 38.49
N LEU A 320 44.38 21.18 38.88
CA LEU A 320 44.51 22.61 38.59
C LEU A 320 44.70 22.88 37.09
N ARG A 321 45.52 22.07 36.40
CA ARG A 321 45.75 22.15 34.94
C ARG A 321 44.46 21.95 34.16
N ILE A 322 43.67 20.92 34.45
CA ILE A 322 42.40 20.66 33.77
C ILE A 322 41.47 21.87 33.86
N GLY A 323 41.31 22.44 35.05
CA GLY A 323 40.49 23.64 35.24
C GLY A 323 41.05 24.86 34.49
N THR A 324 42.37 25.04 34.52
CA THR A 324 43.05 26.16 33.84
C THR A 324 42.93 26.05 32.32
N ILE A 325 43.14 24.87 31.73
CA ILE A 325 42.98 24.62 30.29
C ILE A 325 41.56 24.92 29.84
N GLN A 326 40.53 24.51 30.60
CA GLN A 326 39.14 24.82 30.27
C GLN A 326 38.84 26.32 30.26
N ARG A 327 39.40 27.08 31.22
CA ARG A 327 39.23 28.53 31.27
C ARG A 327 40.01 29.24 30.16
N LEU A 328 41.24 28.82 29.91
CA LEU A 328 42.07 29.33 28.80
C LEU A 328 41.42 29.07 27.44
N ALA A 329 40.88 27.87 27.20
CA ALA A 329 40.14 27.54 25.98
C ALA A 329 38.94 28.49 25.78
N THR A 330 38.20 28.77 26.86
CA THR A 330 37.07 29.69 26.83
C THR A 330 37.51 31.13 26.56
N LEU A 331 38.59 31.61 27.19
CA LEU A 331 39.14 32.95 26.97
C LEU A 331 39.67 33.13 25.55
N CYS A 332 40.26 32.09 24.96
CA CYS A 332 40.81 32.12 23.60
C CYS A 332 39.78 31.79 22.51
N GLY A 333 38.49 31.62 22.86
CA GLY A 333 37.42 31.34 21.90
C GLY A 333 37.46 29.93 21.26
N GLN A 334 38.13 28.97 21.89
CA GLN A 334 38.27 27.61 21.37
C GLN A 334 37.01 26.76 21.63
N PRO A 335 36.66 25.81 20.72
CA PRO A 335 35.55 24.89 20.93
C PRO A 335 35.81 23.93 22.09
N ARG A 336 34.75 23.37 22.69
CA ARG A 336 34.85 22.43 23.83
C ARG A 336 35.60 21.12 23.52
N THR A 337 35.83 20.84 22.25
CA THR A 337 36.56 19.67 21.74
C THR A 337 38.03 19.97 21.43
N ALA A 338 38.51 21.19 21.69
CA ALA A 338 39.88 21.58 21.38
C ALA A 338 40.90 20.77 22.19
N THR A 339 42.02 20.43 21.54
CA THR A 339 43.13 19.70 22.16
C THR A 339 43.97 20.61 23.05
N VAL A 340 44.76 20.02 23.96
CA VAL A 340 45.63 20.82 24.86
C VAL A 340 46.71 21.55 24.04
N GLU A 341 47.17 20.94 22.95
CA GLU A 341 48.13 21.52 22.00
C GLU A 341 47.54 22.73 21.25
N GLU A 342 46.27 22.65 20.83
CA GLU A 342 45.55 23.77 20.22
C GLU A 342 45.38 24.94 21.20
N VAL A 343 45.00 24.65 22.46
CA VAL A 343 44.88 25.67 23.51
C VAL A 343 46.24 26.30 23.82
N THR A 344 47.31 25.50 23.90
CA THR A 344 48.69 25.98 24.14
C THR A 344 49.15 26.92 23.02
N SER A 345 48.87 26.56 21.77
CA SER A 345 49.22 27.36 20.59
C SER A 345 48.45 28.68 20.55
N ALA A 346 47.15 28.64 20.88
CA ALA A 346 46.31 29.83 20.94
C ALA A 346 46.76 30.80 22.05
N VAL A 347 47.11 30.27 23.23
CA VAL A 347 47.62 31.07 24.35
C VAL A 347 48.95 31.73 23.99
N ALA A 348 49.89 30.99 23.40
CA ALA A 348 51.18 31.54 22.96
C ALA A 348 51.02 32.66 21.93
N ALA A 349 50.09 32.50 20.99
CA ALA A 349 49.81 33.52 19.97
C ALA A 349 49.24 34.82 20.58
N ILE A 350 48.50 34.73 21.69
CA ILE A 350 47.87 35.88 22.35
C ILE A 350 48.86 36.59 23.29
N THR A 351 49.66 35.85 24.07
CA THR A 351 50.55 36.44 25.07
C THR A 351 51.96 36.74 24.55
N GLY A 352 52.33 36.20 23.38
CA GLY A 352 53.70 36.29 22.85
C GLY A 352 54.72 35.43 23.60
N ALA A 353 54.28 34.59 24.54
CA ALA A 353 55.14 33.69 25.30
C ALA A 353 55.57 32.46 24.47
N GLN A 354 56.69 31.84 24.84
CA GLN A 354 57.21 30.67 24.15
C GLN A 354 56.31 29.44 24.38
N VAL A 355 55.91 28.77 23.29
CA VAL A 355 55.05 27.56 23.33
C VAL A 355 55.63 26.47 24.26
N GLY A 356 56.96 26.33 24.30
CA GLY A 356 57.66 25.36 25.15
C GLY A 356 57.45 25.61 26.64
N ASP A 357 57.44 26.86 27.08
CA ASP A 357 57.27 27.21 28.50
C ASP A 357 55.82 26.99 28.93
N ILE A 358 54.85 27.35 28.08
CA ILE A 358 53.43 27.11 28.34
C ILE A 358 53.15 25.61 28.38
N ARG A 359 53.70 24.84 27.44
CA ARG A 359 53.56 23.37 27.43
C ARG A 359 54.16 22.73 28.68
N THR A 360 55.34 23.20 29.09
CA THR A 360 55.99 22.72 30.32
C THR A 360 55.08 22.95 31.52
N LEU A 361 54.46 24.12 31.62
CA LEU A 361 53.55 24.45 32.72
C LEU A 361 52.23 23.64 32.67
N LEU A 362 51.61 23.51 31.48
CA LEU A 362 50.30 22.86 31.32
C LEU A 362 50.35 21.33 31.28
N ILE A 363 51.49 20.72 30.93
CA ILE A 363 51.61 19.28 30.69
C ILE A 363 52.85 18.69 31.40
N ASP A 364 54.05 19.19 31.09
CA ASP A 364 55.27 18.39 31.29
C ASP A 364 55.89 18.50 32.70
N ALA A 365 55.66 19.59 33.43
CA ALA A 365 56.27 19.80 34.75
C ALA A 365 55.73 18.81 35.80
N ILE A 366 56.64 18.21 36.59
CA ILE A 366 56.32 17.27 37.67
C ILE A 366 56.87 17.85 39.00
N PRO A 367 56.01 18.16 39.99
CA PRO A 367 56.46 18.73 41.26
C PRO A 367 57.13 17.67 42.15
N ALA A 368 58.35 17.94 42.62
CA ALA A 368 59.07 17.06 43.54
C ALA A 368 58.73 17.39 45.01
N THR A 369 58.49 18.67 45.30
CA THR A 369 58.18 19.19 46.64
C THR A 369 56.84 19.93 46.67
N ASP A 370 56.30 20.16 47.88
CA ASP A 370 55.08 20.97 48.03
C ASP A 370 55.31 22.43 47.63
N ALA A 371 56.54 22.94 47.81
CA ALA A 371 56.93 24.25 47.33
C ALA A 371 56.88 24.35 45.79
N ASP A 372 57.31 23.30 45.09
CA ASP A 372 57.23 23.24 43.61
C ASP A 372 55.77 23.24 43.15
N LEU A 373 54.89 22.51 43.85
CA LEU A 373 53.45 22.49 43.54
C LEU A 373 52.82 23.88 43.69
N VAL A 374 53.14 24.60 44.77
CA VAL A 374 52.64 25.97 44.99
C VAL A 374 53.17 26.91 43.91
N SER A 375 54.46 26.84 43.59
CA SER A 375 55.08 27.64 42.52
C SER A 375 54.41 27.41 41.16
N LEU A 376 54.15 26.14 40.80
CA LEU A 376 53.45 25.79 39.56
C LEU A 376 51.98 26.23 39.56
N SER A 377 51.30 26.14 40.71
CA SER A 377 49.94 26.66 40.88
C SER A 377 49.88 28.17 40.66
N ASP A 378 50.83 28.92 41.24
CA ASP A 378 50.91 30.37 41.06
C ASP A 378 51.23 30.74 39.61
N ALA A 379 52.13 30.00 38.96
CA ALA A 379 52.43 30.18 37.54
C ALA A 379 51.19 29.94 36.64
N LEU A 380 50.35 28.95 36.94
CA LEU A 380 49.07 28.73 36.23
C LEU A 380 48.12 29.92 36.37
N LEU A 381 48.03 30.52 37.58
CA LEU A 381 47.20 31.70 37.83
C LEU A 381 47.73 32.95 37.12
N VAL A 382 49.06 33.11 37.07
CA VAL A 382 49.70 34.21 36.33
C VAL A 382 49.40 34.07 34.84
N LEU A 383 49.58 32.87 34.26
CA LEU A 383 49.27 32.62 32.87
C LEU A 383 47.80 32.93 32.52
N GLU A 384 46.85 32.51 33.38
CA GLU A 384 45.43 32.80 33.19
C GLU A 384 45.16 34.32 33.21
N ARG A 385 45.81 35.06 34.12
CA ARG A 385 45.69 36.51 34.23
C ARG A 385 46.27 37.23 33.00
N ASP A 386 47.43 36.80 32.54
CA ASP A 386 48.11 37.40 31.39
C ASP A 386 47.30 37.20 30.11
N VAL A 387 46.71 36.02 29.91
CA VAL A 387 45.79 35.75 28.80
C VAL A 387 44.53 36.61 28.92
N ALA A 388 43.93 36.70 30.10
CA ALA A 388 42.73 37.51 30.31
C ALA A 388 42.98 39.00 30.03
N ALA A 389 44.17 39.52 30.38
CA ALA A 389 44.59 40.89 30.07
C ALA A 389 44.85 41.08 28.57
N ALA A 390 45.52 40.13 27.90
CA ALA A 390 45.83 40.22 26.48
C ALA A 390 44.58 40.10 25.58
N VAL A 391 43.56 39.33 25.98
CA VAL A 391 42.28 39.20 25.25
C VAL A 391 41.38 40.43 25.41
N ARG A 392 41.56 41.22 26.48
CA ARG A 392 40.80 42.45 26.76
C ARG A 392 41.77 43.64 26.90
N PRO A 393 42.27 44.20 25.79
CA PRO A 393 43.27 45.28 25.82
C PRO A 393 42.75 46.56 26.49
#